data_AF-B4FNE9-F1
#
_entry.id   AF-B4FNE9-F1
#
_cell.length_a   1.000
_cell.length_b   1.000
_cell.length_c   1.000
_cell.angle_alpha   90.00
_cell.angle_beta   90.00
_cell.angle_gamma   90.00
#
_symmetry.space_group_name_H-M   'P 1'
#
loop_
_entity.id
_entity.type
_entity.pdbx_description
1 polymer ?
#
loop_
_entity_poly.entity_id
_entity_poly.type
_entity_poly.pdbx_seq_one_letter_code
_entity_poly.pdbx_strand_id
1 'polypeptide(L)'
;MSSSASDAAPFEKPRAVVKKVLAESQPEGQGATVRRSIGRHELRNLDPFLLLDEFTVYKPAGFPDHPHRGFETVTYMLEVRCVCSTQCFAPLLFCSTHASCSLKRPHPCGSGYWLLQGAFTHQDFAGHKGTIKTGDVQWMTAGRGIVHSEMPAGDGVHKGLQLWINLSSKDKMIEPRYQELESKDISRGESEDGGVEARVIAGEALGAASPVYTRTPTMYVDFTMRPGSRLHQPVPEGWNAFVYVVDGEGVFGRETATAHYCLVLGPGDGVSVWNRSTRPLRFVLVAGQPLGEPVVQHGPFVMNSRAQIQKAMEDYYYGKNGFERAGQWSSSA
;
A
#
# COMPACT_ATOMS: atom_id res chain seq x y z
N MET A 1 -29.25 28.52 -24.33
CA MET A 1 -29.47 27.08 -24.54
C MET A 1 -28.29 26.38 -23.88
N SER A 2 -28.52 25.81 -22.70
CA SER A 2 -27.51 25.05 -21.94
C SER A 2 -27.32 23.71 -22.65
N SER A 3 -26.16 23.49 -23.27
CA SER A 3 -25.79 22.16 -23.75
C SER A 3 -25.41 21.33 -22.52
N SER A 4 -26.29 20.41 -22.15
CA SER A 4 -25.98 19.29 -21.26
C SER A 4 -24.69 18.61 -21.74
N ALA A 5 -23.61 18.76 -20.98
CA ALA A 5 -22.41 17.95 -21.17
C ALA A 5 -22.85 16.48 -21.11
N SER A 6 -22.67 15.77 -22.22
CA SER A 6 -23.17 14.43 -22.44
C SER A 6 -22.61 13.46 -21.40
N ASP A 7 -23.51 12.70 -20.79
CA ASP A 7 -23.31 11.50 -19.94
C ASP A 7 -22.69 10.33 -20.76
N ALA A 8 -21.78 10.63 -21.69
CA ALA A 8 -21.04 9.62 -22.43
C ALA A 8 -20.21 8.82 -21.44
N ALA A 9 -20.31 7.49 -21.48
CA ALA A 9 -19.44 6.64 -20.69
C ALA A 9 -17.99 7.00 -21.07
N PRO A 10 -17.13 7.40 -20.12
CA PRO A 10 -15.81 7.96 -20.42
C PRO A 10 -14.80 6.94 -20.97
N PHE A 11 -15.26 5.72 -21.22
CA PHE A 11 -14.47 4.53 -21.50
C PHE A 11 -15.20 3.73 -22.58
N GLU A 12 -14.48 3.29 -23.62
CA GLU A 12 -15.02 2.40 -24.63
C GLU A 12 -15.32 1.02 -24.02
N LYS A 13 -14.47 0.56 -23.10
CA LYS A 13 -14.58 -0.74 -22.42
C LYS A 13 -14.35 -0.58 -20.92
N PRO A 14 -15.32 -0.05 -20.16
CA PRO A 14 -15.15 0.15 -18.72
C PRO A 14 -14.87 -1.16 -18.00
N ARG A 15 -13.87 -1.15 -17.12
CA ARG A 15 -13.50 -2.30 -16.28
C ARG A 15 -14.61 -2.59 -15.27
N ALA A 16 -15.13 -3.82 -15.31
CA ALA A 16 -16.05 -4.33 -14.29
C ALA A 16 -15.27 -4.93 -13.11
N VAL A 17 -15.85 -4.90 -11.91
CA VAL A 17 -15.33 -5.67 -10.77
C VAL A 17 -15.67 -7.13 -11.00
N VAL A 18 -14.64 -7.97 -11.16
CA VAL A 18 -14.79 -9.42 -11.41
C VAL A 18 -14.64 -10.25 -10.16
N LYS A 19 -14.07 -9.67 -9.09
CA LYS A 19 -13.94 -10.33 -7.80
C LYS A 19 -13.88 -9.30 -6.68
N LYS A 20 -14.53 -9.60 -5.57
CA LYS A 20 -14.52 -8.80 -4.35
C LYS A 20 -14.04 -9.68 -3.19
N VAL A 21 -12.96 -9.28 -2.54
CA VAL A 21 -12.30 -10.04 -1.47
C VAL A 21 -12.22 -9.14 -0.24
N LEU A 22 -12.74 -9.60 0.89
CA LEU A 22 -12.55 -8.92 2.17
C LEU A 22 -11.12 -9.20 2.67
N ALA A 23 -10.39 -8.15 3.05
CA ALA A 23 -9.11 -8.31 3.70
C ALA A 23 -9.31 -8.72 5.16
N GLU A 24 -8.87 -9.93 5.51
CA GLU A 24 -9.02 -10.42 6.87
C GLU A 24 -7.74 -10.27 7.67
N SER A 25 -7.94 -10.12 8.97
CA SER A 25 -6.89 -9.93 9.95
C SER A 25 -6.10 -11.23 10.15
N GLN A 26 -4.78 -11.13 10.17
CA GLN A 26 -3.87 -12.23 10.51
C GLN A 26 -2.61 -11.73 11.23
N PRO A 27 -2.00 -12.55 12.10
CA PRO A 27 -0.72 -12.22 12.70
C PRO A 27 0.41 -12.30 11.67
N GLU A 28 1.36 -11.38 11.76
CA GLU A 28 2.59 -11.37 10.96
C GLU A 28 3.75 -10.82 11.80
N GLY A 29 4.97 -11.04 11.32
CA GLY A 29 6.18 -10.58 12.00
C GLY A 29 6.23 -10.99 13.47
N GLN A 30 6.61 -10.04 14.33
CA GLN A 30 6.62 -10.23 15.78
C GLN A 30 5.46 -9.43 16.40
N GLY A 31 4.33 -10.10 16.65
CA GLY A 31 3.17 -9.52 17.32
C GLY A 31 2.41 -8.47 16.50
N ALA A 32 2.76 -8.28 15.22
CA ALA A 32 2.05 -7.36 14.33
C ALA A 32 0.77 -8.01 13.81
N THR A 33 -0.21 -7.18 13.49
CA THR A 33 -1.46 -7.62 12.86
C THR A 33 -1.63 -6.88 11.54
N VAL A 34 -1.92 -7.63 10.49
CA VAL A 34 -2.17 -7.11 9.15
C VAL A 34 -3.53 -7.60 8.65
N ARG A 35 -4.14 -6.82 7.76
CA ARG A 35 -5.29 -7.26 6.97
C ARG A 35 -4.79 -7.63 5.57
N ARG A 36 -4.78 -8.91 5.24
CA ARG A 36 -4.29 -9.39 3.95
C ARG A 36 -5.42 -9.53 2.95
N SER A 37 -5.20 -9.08 1.72
CA SER A 37 -6.11 -9.33 0.59
C SER A 37 -5.46 -10.23 -0.47
N ILE A 38 -4.60 -9.67 -1.33
CA ILE A 38 -3.76 -10.44 -2.25
C ILE A 38 -2.75 -11.25 -1.43
N GLY A 39 -2.53 -12.51 -1.78
CA GLY A 39 -1.70 -13.46 -1.04
C GLY A 39 -2.51 -14.47 -0.21
N ARG A 40 -3.83 -14.28 -0.10
CA ARG A 40 -4.74 -15.24 0.56
C ARG A 40 -5.14 -16.40 -0.35
N HIS A 41 -5.74 -17.44 0.21
CA HIS A 41 -6.25 -18.57 -0.56
C HIS A 41 -7.21 -18.16 -1.68
N GLU A 42 -8.09 -17.19 -1.42
CA GLU A 42 -9.07 -16.71 -2.37
C GLU A 42 -8.42 -15.90 -3.50
N LEU A 43 -7.29 -15.24 -3.26
CA LEU A 43 -6.57 -14.42 -4.24
C LEU A 43 -5.06 -14.56 -4.03
N ARG A 44 -4.52 -15.74 -4.38
CA ARG A 44 -3.13 -16.11 -4.06
C ARG A 44 -2.10 -15.15 -4.65
N ASN A 45 -2.38 -14.65 -5.85
CA ASN A 45 -1.65 -13.57 -6.50
C ASN A 45 -2.58 -12.95 -7.57
N LEU A 46 -2.16 -11.80 -8.09
CA LEU A 46 -2.76 -11.11 -9.23
C LEU A 46 -1.62 -10.52 -10.05
N ASP A 47 -0.98 -11.33 -10.89
CA ASP A 47 0.23 -10.96 -11.67
C ASP A 47 0.16 -9.51 -12.19
N PRO A 48 1.10 -8.61 -11.84
CA PRO A 48 2.38 -8.85 -11.15
C PRO A 48 2.35 -8.76 -9.62
N PHE A 49 1.18 -8.59 -8.99
CA PHE A 49 1.04 -8.39 -7.55
C PHE A 49 1.03 -9.73 -6.80
N LEU A 50 1.87 -9.82 -5.77
CA LEU A 50 2.08 -11.05 -5.00
C LEU A 50 1.35 -11.01 -3.66
N LEU A 51 1.28 -9.84 -3.04
CA LEU A 51 0.75 -9.66 -1.68
C LEU A 51 0.31 -8.21 -1.49
N LEU A 52 -0.80 -8.01 -0.78
CA LEU A 52 -1.23 -6.69 -0.31
C LEU A 52 -1.74 -6.80 1.12
N ASP A 53 -1.05 -6.09 2.01
CA ASP A 53 -1.38 -5.97 3.43
C ASP A 53 -1.70 -4.52 3.79
N GLU A 54 -2.78 -4.32 4.54
CA GLU A 54 -2.99 -3.12 5.35
C GLU A 54 -2.55 -3.42 6.77
N PHE A 55 -1.46 -2.80 7.23
CA PHE A 55 -0.92 -3.04 8.55
C PHE A 55 -1.39 -1.98 9.55
N THR A 56 -1.56 -2.41 10.80
CA THR A 56 -1.76 -1.51 11.95
C THR A 56 -0.93 -2.05 13.10
N VAL A 57 0.16 -1.36 13.42
CA VAL A 57 1.21 -1.87 14.31
C VAL A 57 1.50 -0.85 15.41
N TYR A 58 1.84 -1.35 16.60
CA TYR A 58 2.21 -0.59 17.79
C TYR A 58 3.38 -1.28 18.49
N LYS A 59 4.26 -0.54 19.17
CA LYS A 59 5.35 -1.14 19.95
C LYS A 59 4.82 -2.09 21.03
N PRO A 60 5.52 -3.20 21.33
CA PRO A 60 6.81 -3.63 20.79
C PRO A 60 6.70 -4.47 19.49
N ALA A 61 5.53 -4.53 18.86
CA ALA A 61 5.36 -5.31 17.65
C ALA A 61 6.04 -4.68 16.42
N GLY A 62 6.35 -5.49 15.42
CA GLY A 62 6.95 -5.05 14.17
C GLY A 62 7.38 -6.20 13.28
N PHE A 63 8.23 -5.90 12.30
CA PHE A 63 8.80 -6.87 11.38
C PHE A 63 10.33 -6.90 11.61
N PRO A 64 10.81 -7.78 12.52
CA PRO A 64 12.25 -7.89 12.80
C PRO A 64 13.01 -8.44 11.59
N ASP A 65 14.31 -8.66 11.72
CA ASP A 65 15.21 -9.09 10.65
C ASP A 65 14.64 -10.24 9.81
N HIS A 66 14.35 -9.97 8.54
CA HIS A 66 13.82 -10.94 7.60
C HIS A 66 14.37 -10.71 6.19
N PRO A 67 14.53 -11.78 5.38
CA PRO A 67 15.05 -11.64 4.03
C PRO A 67 13.94 -11.34 3.01
N HIS A 68 14.31 -10.90 1.81
CA HIS A 68 13.49 -10.95 0.58
C HIS A 68 14.38 -11.25 -0.64
N ARG A 69 13.83 -11.93 -1.67
CA ARG A 69 14.49 -12.11 -2.98
C ARG A 69 13.49 -12.23 -4.12
N GLY A 70 13.79 -11.57 -5.24
CA GLY A 70 13.13 -11.78 -6.54
C GLY A 70 11.91 -10.90 -6.82
N PHE A 71 11.64 -9.89 -6.00
CA PHE A 71 10.51 -8.97 -6.17
C PHE A 71 10.82 -7.59 -5.56
N GLU A 72 9.85 -6.68 -5.59
CA GLU A 72 9.90 -5.37 -4.96
C GLU A 72 8.84 -5.27 -3.86
N THR A 73 9.15 -4.56 -2.77
CA THR A 73 8.17 -4.17 -1.75
C THR A 73 7.92 -2.67 -1.83
N VAL A 74 6.67 -2.27 -1.69
CA VAL A 74 6.24 -0.87 -1.64
C VAL A 74 5.52 -0.64 -0.33
N THR A 75 6.17 0.08 0.59
CA THR A 75 5.60 0.47 1.88
C THR A 75 5.10 1.90 1.77
N TYR A 76 3.79 2.11 1.93
CA TYR A 76 3.14 3.41 1.91
C TYR A 76 2.46 3.70 3.25
N MET A 77 2.91 4.74 3.96
CA MET A 77 2.38 5.08 5.28
C MET A 77 1.10 5.91 5.16
N LEU A 78 0.02 5.44 5.76
CA LEU A 78 -1.29 6.07 5.68
C LEU A 78 -1.48 7.10 6.80
N GLU A 79 -2.06 8.25 6.46
CA GLU A 79 -2.66 9.16 7.44
C GLU A 79 -3.88 8.51 8.10
N VAL A 80 -3.94 8.52 9.43
CA VAL A 80 -5.14 8.11 10.17
C VAL A 80 -5.92 9.35 10.57
N ARG A 81 -7.17 9.44 10.13
CA ARG A 81 -8.12 10.49 10.53
C ARG A 81 -8.98 9.96 11.67
N CYS A 82 -8.87 10.55 12.86
CA CYS A 82 -9.80 10.31 13.96
C CYS A 82 -10.86 11.40 13.98
N VAL A 83 -12.14 11.01 13.99
CA VAL A 83 -13.27 11.96 14.10
C VAL A 83 -13.39 12.41 15.55
N CYS A 84 -13.48 13.72 15.78
CA CYS A 84 -13.93 14.24 17.05
C CYS A 84 -15.46 14.04 17.11
N SER A 85 -15.92 12.99 17.78
CA SER A 85 -17.34 12.90 18.14
C SER A 85 -17.62 13.94 19.23
N THR A 86 -18.46 14.93 18.93
CA THR A 86 -18.99 15.91 19.89
C THR A 86 -19.94 15.30 20.93
N GLN A 87 -20.11 13.97 20.97
CA GLN A 87 -20.82 13.26 22.03
C GLN A 87 -19.85 12.60 23.02
N CYS A 88 -19.04 13.42 23.68
CA CYS A 88 -18.52 13.07 25.01
C CYS A 88 -19.52 13.58 26.06
N PHE A 89 -20.64 12.88 26.23
CA PHE A 89 -21.32 12.92 27.52
C PHE A 89 -20.53 12.01 28.46
N ALA A 90 -19.68 12.61 29.29
CA ALA A 90 -19.31 12.03 30.58
C ALA A 90 -20.62 11.72 31.36
N PRO A 91 -20.70 10.64 32.17
CA PRO A 91 -19.64 10.23 33.09
C PRO A 91 -19.34 8.73 33.04
N LEU A 92 -18.04 8.39 32.99
CA LEU A 92 -17.42 7.30 33.75
C LEU A 92 -15.91 7.50 33.64
N LEU A 93 -15.46 8.59 34.28
CA LEU A 93 -14.07 8.77 34.66
C LEU A 93 -13.78 7.79 35.80
N PHE A 94 -12.90 6.83 35.56
CA PHE A 94 -11.95 6.41 36.58
C PHE A 94 -10.56 6.80 36.10
N CYS A 95 -10.18 8.03 36.43
CA CYS A 95 -8.80 8.47 36.42
C CYS A 95 -8.21 8.10 37.78
N SER A 96 -7.59 6.93 37.87
CA SER A 96 -6.78 6.57 39.03
C SER A 96 -5.36 7.12 38.82
N THR A 97 -5.11 8.24 39.49
CA THR A 97 -3.85 8.64 40.14
C THR A 97 -2.52 8.46 39.39
N HIS A 98 -1.89 9.60 39.08
CA HIS A 98 -0.44 9.81 38.96
C HIS A 98 0.32 8.95 37.93
N ALA A 99 0.20 9.30 36.66
CA ALA A 99 1.32 9.26 35.73
C ALA A 99 1.10 10.28 34.62
N SER A 100 2.08 11.17 34.43
CA SER A 100 2.19 12.17 33.38
C SER A 100 1.86 11.60 32.00
N CYS A 101 0.65 11.89 31.51
CA CYS A 101 0.23 11.62 30.14
C CYS A 101 0.85 12.69 29.22
N SER A 102 2.10 12.48 28.80
CA SER A 102 2.76 13.31 27.78
C SER A 102 2.37 12.84 26.38
N LEU A 103 1.08 12.92 26.04
CA LEU A 103 0.64 12.89 24.64
C LEU A 103 0.91 14.30 24.09
N LYS A 104 1.92 14.43 23.22
CA LYS A 104 2.16 15.65 22.43
C LYS A 104 0.83 16.07 21.82
N ARG A 105 0.40 17.32 22.09
CA ARG A 105 -0.90 17.85 21.64
C ARG A 105 -1.03 17.67 20.12
N PRO A 106 -2.07 16.99 19.61
CA PRO A 106 -2.30 16.91 18.18
C PRO A 106 -2.66 18.30 17.62
N HIS A 107 -2.34 18.55 16.34
CA HIS A 107 -2.70 19.78 15.64
C HIS A 107 -4.15 19.72 15.16
N PRO A 108 -5.02 20.68 15.52
CA PRO A 108 -6.41 20.67 15.07
C PRO A 108 -6.47 21.07 13.59
N CYS A 109 -7.02 20.20 12.75
CA CYS A 109 -7.49 20.60 11.42
C CYS A 109 -8.93 21.12 11.57
N GLY A 110 -9.25 22.26 10.97
CA GLY A 110 -10.53 22.98 11.10
C GLY A 110 -11.81 22.24 10.62
N SER A 111 -11.74 20.93 10.43
CA SER A 111 -12.81 20.04 9.97
C SER A 111 -13.34 19.06 11.03
N GLY A 112 -12.86 19.13 12.28
CA GLY A 112 -13.32 18.25 13.36
C GLY A 112 -12.63 16.87 13.41
N TYR A 113 -11.46 16.72 12.78
CA TYR A 113 -10.65 15.49 12.79
C TYR A 113 -9.25 15.76 13.34
N TRP A 114 -8.67 14.74 14.00
CA TRP A 114 -7.26 14.70 14.37
C TRP A 114 -6.50 13.78 13.42
N LEU A 115 -5.30 14.20 13.01
CA LEU A 115 -4.39 13.36 12.23
C LEU A 115 -3.42 12.66 13.18
N LEU A 116 -3.46 11.33 13.23
CA LEU A 116 -2.40 10.57 13.91
C LEU A 116 -1.22 10.42 12.95
N GLN A 117 -0.03 10.75 13.46
CA GLN A 117 1.22 10.54 12.75
C GLN A 117 1.83 9.22 13.21
N GLY A 118 1.96 8.27 12.29
CA GLY A 118 2.79 7.09 12.44
C GLY A 118 4.08 7.21 11.63
N ALA A 119 5.10 6.46 12.01
CA ALA A 119 6.32 6.29 11.23
C ALA A 119 6.96 4.91 11.47
N PHE A 120 7.61 4.34 10.47
CA PHE A 120 8.41 3.12 10.59
C PHE A 120 9.88 3.45 10.40
N THR A 121 10.74 2.92 11.25
CA THR A 121 12.19 2.88 11.00
C THR A 121 12.52 1.60 10.27
N HIS A 122 13.39 1.69 9.27
CA HIS A 122 13.93 0.53 8.59
C HIS A 122 15.45 0.53 8.65
N GLN A 123 16.04 -0.67 8.66
CA GLN A 123 17.48 -0.88 8.57
C GLN A 123 17.74 -2.15 7.75
N ASP A 124 18.72 -2.10 6.85
CA ASP A 124 19.18 -3.28 6.12
C ASP A 124 20.60 -3.71 6.53
N PHE A 125 20.95 -4.93 6.12
CA PHE A 125 22.27 -5.53 6.28
C PHE A 125 23.40 -4.86 5.46
N ALA A 126 23.05 -3.95 4.55
CA ALA A 126 23.99 -3.18 3.75
C ALA A 126 24.39 -1.88 4.48
N GLY A 127 23.69 -1.52 5.56
CA GLY A 127 23.90 -0.35 6.39
C GLY A 127 22.95 0.80 6.06
N HIS A 128 22.03 0.62 5.09
CA HIS A 128 21.00 1.60 4.79
C HIS A 128 19.97 1.65 5.91
N LYS A 129 19.55 2.86 6.29
CA LYS A 129 18.57 3.09 7.35
C LYS A 129 17.81 4.36 7.08
N GLY A 130 16.57 4.41 7.53
CA GLY A 130 15.71 5.57 7.37
C GLY A 130 14.43 5.46 8.16
N THR A 131 13.59 6.49 8.04
CA THR A 131 12.29 6.56 8.70
C THR A 131 11.23 6.95 7.68
N ILE A 132 10.29 6.06 7.43
CA ILE A 132 9.14 6.27 6.55
C ILE A 132 8.03 6.89 7.41
N LYS A 133 7.78 8.18 7.25
CA LYS A 133 6.75 8.90 8.03
C LYS A 133 5.41 8.83 7.34
N THR A 134 4.37 9.30 8.02
CA THR A 134 3.02 9.39 7.47
C THR A 134 2.99 10.13 6.14
N GLY A 135 2.45 9.46 5.12
CA GLY A 135 2.38 9.95 3.75
C GLY A 135 3.62 9.67 2.90
N ASP A 136 4.71 9.18 3.49
CA ASP A 136 5.92 8.80 2.74
C ASP A 136 5.76 7.42 2.08
N VAL A 137 6.58 7.17 1.07
CA VAL A 137 6.68 5.90 0.35
C VAL A 137 8.12 5.42 0.36
N GLN A 138 8.31 4.13 0.63
CA GLN A 138 9.52 3.41 0.29
C GLN A 138 9.21 2.37 -0.78
N TRP A 139 9.91 2.45 -1.92
CA TRP A 139 9.89 1.45 -2.98
C TRP A 139 11.23 0.72 -2.99
N MET A 140 11.24 -0.49 -2.47
CA MET A 140 12.44 -1.32 -2.32
C MET A 140 12.46 -2.44 -3.36
N THR A 141 13.40 -2.37 -4.28
CA THR A 141 13.75 -3.49 -5.15
C THR A 141 14.64 -4.47 -4.37
N ALA A 142 14.15 -5.66 -4.01
CA ALA A 142 14.96 -6.64 -3.27
C ALA A 142 15.96 -7.38 -4.16
N GLY A 143 15.62 -7.63 -5.42
CA GLY A 143 16.52 -8.25 -6.41
C GLY A 143 17.13 -9.56 -5.88
N ARG A 144 18.46 -9.69 -6.00
CA ARG A 144 19.24 -10.87 -5.58
C ARG A 144 19.25 -11.13 -4.08
N GLY A 145 18.76 -10.23 -3.23
CA GLY A 145 18.67 -10.50 -1.81
C GLY A 145 18.86 -9.26 -0.96
N ILE A 146 17.97 -9.10 0.00
CA ILE A 146 18.11 -8.13 1.08
C ILE A 146 17.69 -8.78 2.39
N VAL A 147 18.34 -8.41 3.50
CA VAL A 147 17.84 -8.66 4.85
C VAL A 147 17.63 -7.32 5.51
N HIS A 148 16.43 -7.09 6.04
CA HIS A 148 16.07 -5.82 6.66
C HIS A 148 15.07 -6.02 7.81
N SER A 149 14.91 -4.97 8.61
CA SER A 149 13.83 -4.84 9.59
C SER A 149 12.99 -3.61 9.32
N GLU A 150 11.71 -3.68 9.68
CA GLU A 150 10.73 -2.59 9.61
C GLU A 150 10.00 -2.52 10.97
N MET A 151 10.37 -1.55 11.79
CA MET A 151 9.88 -1.43 13.17
C MET A 151 9.18 -0.08 13.40
N PRO A 152 8.12 0.00 14.22
CA PRO A 152 7.53 1.27 14.62
C PRO A 152 8.57 2.24 15.20
N ALA A 153 8.62 3.46 14.66
CA ALA A 153 9.62 4.46 15.09
C ALA A 153 9.37 5.00 16.51
N GLY A 154 8.12 5.00 16.97
CA GLY A 154 7.70 5.62 18.23
C GLY A 154 6.52 4.89 18.86
N ASP A 155 5.95 5.49 19.90
CA ASP A 155 4.70 5.04 20.49
C ASP A 155 3.51 5.52 19.64
N GLY A 156 2.40 4.77 19.73
CA GLY A 156 1.17 5.09 19.02
C GLY A 156 0.82 4.06 17.95
N VAL A 157 -0.11 4.45 17.07
CA VAL A 157 -0.64 3.58 16.02
C VAL A 157 0.04 3.91 14.70
N HIS A 158 0.65 2.91 14.08
CA HIS A 158 1.33 3.02 12.81
C HIS A 158 0.54 2.26 11.76
N LYS A 159 -0.02 2.98 10.78
CA LYS A 159 -0.88 2.41 9.74
C LYS A 159 -0.28 2.63 8.36
N GLY A 160 -0.36 1.61 7.52
CA GLY A 160 0.14 1.70 6.15
C GLY A 160 -0.34 0.56 5.28
N LEU A 161 0.12 0.59 4.03
CA LEU A 161 -0.05 -0.47 3.05
C LEU A 161 1.32 -1.01 2.67
N GLN A 162 1.43 -2.33 2.54
CA GLN A 162 2.59 -2.99 1.97
C GLN A 162 2.17 -3.83 0.77
N LEU A 163 2.70 -3.49 -0.40
CA LEU A 163 2.43 -4.17 -1.67
C LEU A 163 3.70 -4.88 -2.14
N TRP A 164 3.57 -6.14 -2.56
CA TRP A 164 4.66 -6.86 -3.22
C TRP A 164 4.41 -6.93 -4.72
N ILE A 165 5.38 -6.46 -5.50
CA ILE A 165 5.33 -6.42 -6.96
C ILE A 165 6.42 -7.35 -7.50
N ASN A 166 6.02 -8.35 -8.26
CA ASN A 166 6.93 -9.33 -8.83
C ASN A 166 7.91 -8.68 -9.82
N LEU A 167 9.13 -9.18 -9.87
CA LEU A 167 10.10 -8.85 -10.92
C LEU A 167 10.10 -9.93 -11.99
N SER A 168 10.33 -9.51 -13.24
CA SER A 168 10.57 -10.42 -14.36
C SER A 168 11.82 -11.27 -14.11
N SER A 169 11.89 -12.45 -14.71
CA SER A 169 12.97 -13.42 -14.54
C SER A 169 14.37 -12.83 -14.72
N LYS A 170 14.53 -11.91 -15.68
CA LYS A 170 15.80 -11.19 -15.94
C LYS A 170 16.19 -10.21 -14.82
N ASP A 171 15.22 -9.72 -14.05
CA ASP A 171 15.44 -8.68 -13.04
C ASP A 171 15.52 -9.26 -11.61
N LYS A 172 15.13 -10.53 -11.39
CA LYS A 172 15.11 -11.15 -10.06
C LYS A 172 16.46 -11.22 -9.35
N MET A 173 17.57 -11.10 -10.08
CA MET A 173 18.94 -11.23 -9.54
C MET A 173 19.77 -9.95 -9.66
N ILE A 174 19.15 -8.79 -9.89
CA ILE A 174 19.84 -7.49 -9.87
C ILE A 174 20.19 -7.07 -8.44
N GLU A 175 21.07 -6.09 -8.30
CA GLU A 175 21.38 -5.51 -6.98
C GLU A 175 20.16 -4.82 -6.35
N PRO A 176 19.99 -4.91 -5.02
CA PRO A 176 18.93 -4.21 -4.32
C PRO A 176 19.01 -2.69 -4.52
N ARG A 177 17.86 -2.01 -4.52
CA ARG A 177 17.77 -0.56 -4.68
C ARG A 177 16.58 0.00 -3.92
N TYR A 178 16.74 1.21 -3.40
CA TYR A 178 15.66 2.00 -2.81
C TYR A 178 15.29 3.21 -3.67
N GLN A 179 13.99 3.52 -3.71
CA GLN A 179 13.46 4.83 -4.09
C GLN A 179 12.55 5.28 -2.95
N GLU A 180 12.92 6.36 -2.28
CA GLU A 180 12.19 6.88 -1.12
C GLU A 180 11.64 8.25 -1.48
N LEU A 181 10.34 8.43 -1.25
CA LEU A 181 9.64 9.68 -1.48
C LEU A 181 9.03 10.17 -0.18
N GLU A 182 9.41 11.37 0.23
CA GLU A 182 8.69 12.05 1.30
C GLU A 182 7.31 12.51 0.79
N SER A 183 6.33 12.61 1.68
CA SER A 183 4.95 13.05 1.38
C SER A 183 4.85 14.38 0.60
N LYS A 184 5.87 15.24 0.73
CA LYS A 184 5.98 16.52 0.00
C LYS A 184 6.46 16.37 -1.45
N ASP A 185 7.18 15.28 -1.74
CA ASP A 185 7.79 14.99 -3.04
C ASP A 185 6.90 14.04 -3.87
N ILE A 186 5.83 13.51 -3.30
CA ILE A 186 4.81 12.73 -4.01
C ILE A 186 3.94 13.70 -4.83
N SER A 187 3.90 13.46 -6.14
CA SER A 187 3.07 14.20 -7.10
C SER A 187 1.58 14.16 -6.72
N ARG A 188 0.91 15.31 -6.80
CA ARG A 188 -0.51 15.45 -6.48
C ARG A 188 -1.29 15.98 -7.67
N GLY A 189 -2.42 15.34 -7.95
CA GLY A 189 -3.40 15.81 -8.93
C GLY A 189 -4.75 16.08 -8.25
N GLU A 190 -5.55 16.94 -8.85
CA GLU A 190 -6.89 17.28 -8.36
C GLU A 190 -7.84 17.38 -9.56
N SER A 191 -9.10 16.96 -9.39
CA SER A 191 -10.13 17.15 -10.42
C SER A 191 -10.48 18.64 -10.53
N GLU A 192 -10.94 19.07 -11.72
CA GLU A 192 -11.27 20.48 -11.98
C GLU A 192 -12.30 21.07 -10.99
N ASP A 193 -13.20 20.24 -10.48
CA ASP A 193 -14.22 20.60 -9.49
C ASP A 193 -13.76 20.53 -8.03
N GLY A 194 -12.50 20.14 -7.77
CA GLY A 194 -11.94 19.94 -6.42
C GLY A 194 -12.57 18.77 -5.64
N GLY A 195 -13.33 17.91 -6.32
CA GLY A 195 -14.06 16.78 -5.75
C GLY A 195 -13.19 15.55 -5.49
N VAL A 196 -12.04 15.44 -6.16
CA VAL A 196 -11.13 14.28 -6.11
C VAL A 196 -9.68 14.76 -5.99
N GLU A 197 -8.98 14.30 -4.96
CA GLU A 197 -7.52 14.45 -4.81
C GLU A 197 -6.85 13.10 -5.11
N ALA A 198 -5.73 13.13 -5.83
CA ALA A 198 -4.90 11.98 -6.15
C ALA A 198 -3.48 12.19 -5.66
N ARG A 199 -2.94 11.26 -4.86
CA ARG A 199 -1.51 11.14 -4.58
C ARG A 199 -0.94 10.05 -5.48
N VAL A 200 -0.09 10.47 -6.42
CA VAL A 200 0.42 9.60 -7.49
C VAL A 200 1.74 8.98 -7.02
N ILE A 201 1.66 7.78 -6.45
CA ILE A 201 2.83 7.04 -5.97
C ILE A 201 3.63 6.49 -7.15
N ALA A 202 2.95 5.95 -8.17
CA ALA A 202 3.54 5.53 -9.44
C ALA A 202 2.54 5.71 -10.60
N GLY A 203 3.05 5.98 -11.81
CA GLY A 203 2.23 6.25 -12.98
C GLY A 203 1.74 7.70 -13.04
N GLU A 204 0.53 7.91 -13.55
CA GLU A 204 -0.08 9.22 -13.73
C GLU A 204 -1.57 9.23 -13.36
N ALA A 205 -2.05 10.34 -12.82
CA ALA A 205 -3.46 10.60 -12.58
C ALA A 205 -3.72 12.11 -12.47
N LEU A 206 -4.86 12.56 -12.99
CA LEU A 206 -5.32 13.95 -12.89
C LEU A 206 -4.24 14.99 -13.27
N GLY A 207 -3.50 14.72 -14.35
CA GLY A 207 -2.44 15.60 -14.88
C GLY A 207 -1.11 15.57 -14.11
N ALA A 208 -1.01 14.79 -13.02
CA ALA A 208 0.20 14.62 -12.24
C ALA A 208 0.87 13.27 -12.55
N ALA A 209 2.20 13.26 -12.71
CA ALA A 209 3.00 12.06 -12.96
C ALA A 209 4.02 11.85 -11.85
N SER A 210 4.20 10.61 -11.41
CA SER A 210 5.17 10.24 -10.38
C SER A 210 6.61 10.19 -10.94
N PRO A 211 7.62 10.60 -10.17
CA PRO A 211 9.03 10.41 -10.54
C PRO A 211 9.54 8.98 -10.32
N VAL A 212 8.74 8.09 -9.69
CA VAL A 212 9.17 6.71 -9.39
C VAL A 212 9.39 5.92 -10.66
N TYR A 213 10.58 5.33 -10.78
CA TYR A 213 10.86 4.36 -11.83
C TYR A 213 10.30 2.99 -11.44
N THR A 214 9.42 2.43 -12.29
CA THR A 214 8.83 1.11 -12.08
C THR A 214 9.46 0.10 -13.05
N ARG A 215 10.13 -0.93 -12.50
CA ARG A 215 10.77 -1.99 -13.30
C ARG A 215 9.75 -2.89 -13.95
N THR A 216 8.80 -3.35 -13.13
CA THR A 216 7.55 -3.91 -13.61
C THR A 216 6.57 -2.75 -13.74
N PRO A 217 6.15 -2.36 -14.97
CA PRO A 217 5.32 -1.18 -15.18
C PRO A 217 4.08 -1.21 -14.28
N THR A 218 3.96 -0.20 -13.43
CA THR A 218 2.95 -0.14 -12.37
C THR A 218 2.40 1.28 -12.22
N MET A 219 1.08 1.36 -12.08
CA MET A 219 0.31 2.50 -11.62
C MET A 219 -0.10 2.24 -10.17
N TYR A 220 0.12 3.20 -9.28
CA TYR A 220 -0.29 3.16 -7.89
C TYR A 220 -0.71 4.57 -7.49
N VAL A 221 -2.01 4.77 -7.27
CA VAL A 221 -2.57 6.08 -6.90
C VAL A 221 -3.48 5.95 -5.69
N ASP A 222 -3.27 6.81 -4.68
CA ASP A 222 -4.17 6.97 -3.53
C ASP A 222 -5.14 8.12 -3.81
N PHE A 223 -6.44 7.79 -3.89
CA PHE A 223 -7.51 8.74 -4.15
C PHE A 223 -8.28 9.08 -2.88
N THR A 224 -8.58 10.37 -2.71
CA THR A 224 -9.56 10.85 -1.73
C THR A 224 -10.69 11.58 -2.46
N MET A 225 -11.92 11.12 -2.29
CA MET A 225 -13.12 11.65 -2.96
C MET A 225 -14.09 12.28 -1.96
N ARG A 226 -14.51 13.51 -2.21
CA ARG A 226 -15.58 14.19 -1.47
C ARG A 226 -16.95 13.54 -1.71
N PRO A 227 -17.93 13.70 -0.80
CA PRO A 227 -19.30 13.29 -1.05
C PRO A 227 -19.83 13.82 -2.39
N GLY A 228 -20.46 12.95 -3.17
CA GLY A 228 -21.07 13.27 -4.47
C GLY A 228 -20.11 13.28 -5.67
N SER A 229 -18.78 13.28 -5.47
CA SER A 229 -17.82 13.39 -6.56
C SER A 229 -17.70 12.10 -7.38
N ARG A 230 -17.29 12.25 -8.64
CA ARG A 230 -17.08 11.16 -9.60
C ARG A 230 -15.63 11.19 -10.10
N LEU A 231 -15.06 10.02 -10.30
CA LEU A 231 -13.74 9.83 -10.88
C LEU A 231 -13.84 8.89 -12.07
N HIS A 232 -13.12 9.21 -13.14
CA HIS A 232 -12.89 8.34 -14.27
C HIS A 232 -11.38 8.24 -14.47
N GLN A 233 -10.79 7.12 -14.04
CA GLN A 233 -9.36 6.89 -14.13
C GLN A 233 -9.05 5.89 -15.24
N PRO A 234 -8.38 6.31 -16.33
CA PRO A 234 -7.86 5.39 -17.33
C PRO A 234 -6.90 4.38 -16.71
N VAL A 235 -6.93 3.16 -17.22
CA VAL A 235 -6.00 2.09 -16.86
C VAL A 235 -5.54 1.45 -18.16
N PRO A 236 -4.22 1.35 -18.42
CA PRO A 236 -3.72 0.76 -19.66
C PRO A 236 -4.37 -0.59 -19.99
N GLU A 237 -4.79 -0.78 -21.24
CA GLU A 237 -5.34 -2.06 -21.67
C GLU A 237 -4.32 -3.19 -21.47
N GLY A 238 -4.81 -4.39 -21.13
CA GLY A 238 -3.96 -5.55 -20.87
C GLY A 238 -3.30 -5.57 -19.48
N TRP A 239 -3.34 -4.48 -18.70
CA TRP A 239 -2.86 -4.48 -17.32
C TRP A 239 -3.86 -5.14 -16.39
N ASN A 240 -3.37 -5.92 -15.42
CA ASN A 240 -4.16 -6.37 -14.30
C ASN A 240 -4.31 -5.21 -13.31
N ALA A 241 -5.49 -5.07 -12.70
CA ALA A 241 -5.77 -3.95 -11.82
C ALA A 241 -6.68 -4.35 -10.66
N PHE A 242 -6.54 -3.64 -9.55
CA PHE A 242 -7.41 -3.78 -8.40
C PHE A 242 -7.59 -2.45 -7.67
N VAL A 243 -8.68 -2.34 -6.94
CA VAL A 243 -8.92 -1.27 -5.97
C VAL A 243 -8.85 -1.85 -4.56
N TYR A 244 -8.20 -1.15 -3.64
CA TYR A 244 -8.32 -1.43 -2.21
C TYR A 244 -8.96 -0.25 -1.48
N VAL A 245 -10.14 -0.46 -0.90
CA VAL A 245 -10.86 0.60 -0.19
C VAL A 245 -10.28 0.75 1.21
N VAL A 246 -9.68 1.90 1.50
CA VAL A 246 -9.01 2.19 2.77
C VAL A 246 -10.01 2.71 3.81
N ASP A 247 -10.90 3.60 3.41
CA ASP A 247 -11.94 4.17 4.27
C ASP A 247 -13.17 4.61 3.46
N GLY A 248 -14.34 4.61 4.10
CA GLY A 248 -15.61 5.00 3.48
C GLY A 248 -16.27 3.91 2.63
N GLU A 249 -17.15 4.34 1.73
CA GLU A 249 -17.91 3.50 0.81
C GLU A 249 -18.01 4.18 -0.56
N GLY A 250 -17.89 3.39 -1.62
CA GLY A 250 -17.98 3.86 -3.00
C GLY A 250 -18.66 2.88 -3.93
N VAL A 251 -19.07 3.40 -5.10
CA VAL A 251 -19.52 2.60 -6.24
C VAL A 251 -18.40 2.54 -7.27
N PHE A 252 -17.92 1.33 -7.58
CA PHE A 252 -16.84 1.03 -8.52
C PHE A 252 -17.42 0.32 -9.73
N GLY A 253 -17.59 1.05 -10.83
CA GLY A 253 -18.41 0.61 -11.96
C GLY A 253 -19.86 0.41 -11.52
N ARG A 254 -20.28 -0.85 -11.35
CA ARG A 254 -21.62 -1.22 -10.86
C ARG A 254 -21.61 -1.79 -9.44
N GLU A 255 -20.44 -2.11 -8.90
CA GLU A 255 -20.32 -2.76 -7.60
C GLU A 255 -20.14 -1.75 -6.48
N THR A 256 -20.76 -2.00 -5.34
CA THR A 256 -20.54 -1.21 -4.13
C THR A 256 -19.49 -1.86 -3.25
N ALA A 257 -18.64 -1.07 -2.60
CA ALA A 257 -17.66 -1.59 -1.65
C ALA A 257 -17.38 -0.59 -0.53
N THR A 258 -17.19 -1.15 0.67
CA THR A 258 -16.78 -0.44 1.88
C THR A 258 -15.29 -0.67 2.14
N ALA A 259 -14.76 0.01 3.16
CA ALA A 259 -13.42 -0.21 3.69
C ALA A 259 -13.04 -1.70 3.84
N HIS A 260 -11.76 -1.98 3.62
CA HIS A 260 -11.10 -3.28 3.70
C HIS A 260 -11.45 -4.29 2.61
N TYR A 261 -12.21 -3.88 1.58
CA TYR A 261 -12.41 -4.72 0.40
C TYR A 261 -11.34 -4.44 -0.67
N CYS A 262 -10.80 -5.53 -1.22
CA CYS A 262 -10.04 -5.57 -2.46
C CYS A 262 -10.96 -5.96 -3.62
N LEU A 263 -11.05 -5.12 -4.64
CA LEU A 263 -11.86 -5.31 -5.84
C LEU A 263 -10.94 -5.58 -7.02
N VAL A 264 -10.92 -6.81 -7.52
CA VAL A 264 -10.20 -7.14 -8.75
C VAL A 264 -11.00 -6.63 -9.93
N LEU A 265 -10.34 -5.85 -10.78
CA LEU A 265 -10.92 -5.28 -11.98
C LEU A 265 -10.64 -6.18 -13.18
N GLY A 266 -11.66 -6.43 -13.99
CA GLY A 266 -11.55 -7.17 -15.24
C GLY A 266 -10.84 -6.37 -16.34
N PRO A 267 -10.78 -6.94 -17.55
CA PRO A 267 -10.25 -6.24 -18.73
C PRO A 267 -11.05 -4.97 -19.04
N GLY A 268 -10.39 -3.98 -19.62
CA GLY A 268 -10.97 -2.70 -20.00
C GLY A 268 -9.95 -1.57 -20.04
N ASP A 269 -10.39 -0.38 -20.40
CA ASP A 269 -9.59 0.84 -20.62
C ASP A 269 -9.65 1.85 -19.46
N GLY A 270 -10.50 1.62 -18.46
CA GLY A 270 -10.53 2.43 -17.25
C GLY A 270 -11.61 2.04 -16.24
N VAL A 271 -11.57 2.68 -15.07
CA VAL A 271 -12.53 2.46 -13.98
C VAL A 271 -13.22 3.76 -13.61
N SER A 272 -14.54 3.67 -13.45
CA SER A 272 -15.37 4.77 -12.96
C SER A 272 -15.70 4.55 -11.50
N VAL A 273 -15.52 5.57 -10.67
CA VAL A 273 -15.82 5.56 -9.24
C VAL A 273 -16.78 6.68 -8.90
N TRP A 274 -17.78 6.40 -8.07
CA TRP A 274 -18.70 7.41 -7.57
C TRP A 274 -18.83 7.29 -6.05
N ASN A 275 -18.50 8.37 -5.34
CA ASN A 275 -18.83 8.51 -3.93
C ASN A 275 -20.29 8.99 -3.77
N ARG A 276 -21.23 8.05 -3.61
CA ARG A 276 -22.64 8.37 -3.32
C ARG A 276 -22.92 8.60 -1.82
N SER A 277 -21.93 8.38 -0.97
CA SER A 277 -22.10 8.48 0.47
C SER A 277 -22.05 9.93 0.94
N THR A 278 -22.42 10.16 2.19
CA THR A 278 -22.29 11.47 2.86
C THR A 278 -20.91 11.67 3.48
N ARG A 279 -20.01 10.68 3.42
CA ARG A 279 -18.66 10.73 3.98
C ARG A 279 -17.60 10.75 2.86
N PRO A 280 -16.38 11.23 3.14
CA PRO A 280 -15.27 11.04 2.22
C PRO A 280 -14.99 9.56 1.96
N LEU A 281 -14.56 9.24 0.76
CA LEU A 281 -14.11 7.91 0.33
C LEU A 281 -12.61 7.96 0.07
N ARG A 282 -11.84 7.01 0.62
CA ARG A 282 -10.41 6.85 0.34
C ARG A 282 -10.12 5.44 -0.12
N PHE A 283 -9.43 5.31 -1.24
CA PHE A 283 -9.03 4.02 -1.80
C PHE A 283 -7.75 4.17 -2.61
N VAL A 284 -7.03 3.07 -2.77
CA VAL A 284 -5.93 3.01 -3.73
C VAL A 284 -6.38 2.27 -4.98
N LEU A 285 -5.99 2.78 -6.15
CA LEU A 285 -6.06 2.05 -7.41
C LEU A 285 -4.65 1.64 -7.78
N VAL A 286 -4.48 0.34 -8.02
CA VAL A 286 -3.19 -0.22 -8.44
C VAL A 286 -3.40 -1.04 -9.70
N ALA A 287 -2.57 -0.81 -10.71
CA ALA A 287 -2.58 -1.56 -11.96
C ALA A 287 -1.16 -1.85 -12.41
N GLY A 288 -0.92 -2.98 -13.06
CA GLY A 288 0.42 -3.37 -13.47
C GLY A 288 0.41 -4.28 -14.68
N GLN A 289 1.48 -4.18 -15.47
CA GLN A 289 1.68 -5.05 -16.61
C GLN A 289 1.92 -6.48 -16.11
N PRO A 290 1.07 -7.46 -16.46
CA PRO A 290 1.32 -8.86 -16.10
C PRO A 290 2.62 -9.34 -16.75
N LEU A 291 3.39 -10.13 -16.00
CA LEU A 291 4.66 -10.68 -16.48
C LEU A 291 4.44 -11.90 -17.37
N GLY A 292 3.37 -12.67 -17.15
CA GLY A 292 3.13 -13.91 -17.89
C GLY A 292 4.18 -14.99 -17.63
N GLU A 293 4.90 -14.91 -16.51
CA GLU A 293 5.94 -15.84 -16.11
C GLU A 293 5.47 -16.75 -14.95
N PRO A 294 6.04 -17.95 -14.79
CA PRO A 294 5.78 -18.78 -13.63
C PRO A 294 6.12 -18.06 -12.31
N VAL A 295 5.25 -18.21 -11.31
CA VAL A 295 5.44 -17.68 -9.96
C VAL A 295 5.54 -18.85 -8.99
N VAL A 296 6.70 -19.02 -8.37
CA VAL A 296 6.93 -19.99 -7.29
C VAL A 296 7.35 -19.20 -6.06
N GLN A 297 6.50 -19.20 -5.04
CA GLN A 297 6.73 -18.50 -3.78
C GLN A 297 6.95 -19.49 -2.64
N HIS A 298 7.96 -19.22 -1.81
CA HIS A 298 8.17 -19.87 -0.54
C HIS A 298 8.57 -18.83 0.51
N GLY A 299 7.59 -18.40 1.30
CA GLY A 299 7.75 -17.31 2.26
C GLY A 299 8.32 -16.04 1.60
N PRO A 300 9.51 -15.56 2.02
CA PRO A 300 10.14 -14.32 1.52
C PRO A 300 10.83 -14.45 0.15
N PHE A 301 10.79 -15.61 -0.49
CA PHE A 301 11.45 -15.84 -1.77
C PHE A 301 10.43 -16.08 -2.87
N VAL A 302 10.50 -15.31 -3.95
CA VAL A 302 9.61 -15.45 -5.12
C VAL A 302 10.44 -15.54 -6.39
N MET A 303 10.53 -16.75 -6.94
CA MET A 303 11.30 -17.07 -8.14
C MET A 303 10.42 -17.72 -9.21
N ASN A 304 10.98 -18.10 -10.35
CA ASN A 304 10.22 -18.71 -11.45
C ASN A 304 10.19 -20.26 -11.39
N SER A 305 10.96 -20.90 -10.50
CA SER A 305 11.02 -22.36 -10.39
C SER A 305 11.32 -22.84 -8.96
N ARG A 306 10.95 -24.10 -8.67
CA ARG A 306 11.27 -24.74 -7.39
C ARG A 306 12.79 -24.85 -7.15
N ALA A 307 13.56 -25.11 -8.21
CA ALA A 307 15.02 -25.16 -8.13
C ALA A 307 15.63 -23.81 -7.73
N GLN A 308 15.13 -22.70 -8.29
CA GLN A 308 15.57 -21.36 -7.88
C GLN A 308 15.15 -21.01 -6.45
N ILE A 309 14.00 -21.48 -5.99
CA ILE A 309 13.59 -21.33 -4.58
C ILE A 309 14.52 -22.10 -3.64
N GLN A 310 14.83 -23.37 -3.95
CA GLN A 310 15.80 -24.14 -3.19
C GLN A 310 17.14 -23.42 -3.14
N LYS A 311 17.61 -22.91 -4.28
CA LYS A 311 18.84 -22.14 -4.36
C LYS A 311 18.81 -20.87 -3.52
N ALA A 312 17.69 -20.14 -3.51
CA ALA A 312 17.52 -18.95 -2.68
C ALA A 312 17.63 -19.25 -1.17
N MET A 313 17.02 -20.35 -0.72
CA MET A 313 17.12 -20.81 0.66
C MET A 313 18.56 -21.20 1.02
N GLU A 314 19.25 -21.94 0.15
CA GLU A 314 20.67 -22.29 0.34
C GLU A 314 21.56 -21.06 0.40
N ASP A 315 21.36 -20.11 -0.52
CA ASP A 315 22.11 -18.86 -0.58
C ASP A 315 21.90 -18.02 0.68
N TYR A 316 20.68 -17.93 1.20
CA TYR A 316 20.41 -17.26 2.47
C TYR A 316 21.08 -17.98 3.64
N TYR A 317 20.90 -19.29 3.74
CA TYR A 317 21.45 -20.10 4.84
C TYR A 317 22.98 -20.06 4.91
N TYR A 318 23.66 -20.11 3.77
CA TYR A 318 25.12 -20.09 3.70
C TYR A 318 25.72 -18.69 3.48
N GLY A 319 24.90 -17.64 3.45
CA GLY A 319 25.34 -16.27 3.19
C GLY A 319 26.07 -16.10 1.85
N LYS A 320 25.43 -16.44 0.73
CA LYS A 320 26.00 -16.40 -0.62
C LYS A 320 25.11 -15.64 -1.59
N ASN A 321 25.68 -15.22 -2.72
CA ASN A 321 24.95 -14.73 -3.90
C ASN A 321 23.89 -13.66 -3.60
N GLY A 322 24.16 -12.73 -2.68
CA GLY A 322 23.24 -11.65 -2.28
C GLY A 322 23.06 -11.59 -0.79
N PHE A 323 23.38 -12.67 -0.07
CA PHE A 323 23.22 -12.77 1.37
C PHE A 323 24.54 -12.81 2.15
N GLU A 324 25.64 -12.34 1.56
CA GLU A 324 27.00 -12.41 2.13
C GLU A 324 27.10 -11.76 3.53
N ARG A 325 26.23 -10.79 3.82
CA ARG A 325 26.19 -10.08 5.11
C ARG A 325 25.18 -10.63 6.12
N ALA A 326 24.33 -11.57 5.71
CA ALA A 326 23.19 -12.02 6.52
C ALA A 326 23.61 -12.69 7.83
N GLY A 327 24.63 -13.56 7.81
CA GLY A 327 25.00 -14.38 8.98
C GLY A 327 25.66 -13.63 10.15
N GLN A 328 26.11 -12.39 9.94
CA GLN A 328 26.80 -11.58 10.96
C GLN A 328 26.02 -10.30 11.32
N TRP A 329 24.87 -10.10 10.69
CA TRP A 329 24.09 -8.89 10.85
C TRP A 329 22.89 -9.14 11.75
N SER A 330 22.65 -8.18 12.64
CA SER A 330 21.41 -8.04 13.38
C SER A 330 21.03 -6.55 13.39
N SER A 331 19.77 -6.22 13.17
CA SER A 331 19.34 -4.82 13.29
C SER A 331 19.43 -4.35 14.75
N SER A 332 19.50 -3.02 14.92
CA SER A 332 19.57 -2.40 16.25
C SER A 332 18.22 -2.23 16.94
N ALA A 333 17.14 -2.69 16.31
CA ALA A 333 15.76 -2.35 16.67
C ALA A 333 15.13 -3.31 17.68
#